data_AF-A0A9X1SKB9-F1
#
_entry.id   AF-A0A9X1SKB9-F1
#
_cell.length_a   1.000
_cell.length_b   1.000
_cell.length_c   1.000
_cell.angle_alpha   90.00
_cell.angle_beta   90.00
_cell.angle_gamma   90.00
#
_symmetry.space_group_name_H-M   'P 1'
#
loop_
_entity.id
_entity.type
_entity.pdbx_description
1 polymer ?
#
loop_
_entity_poly.entity_id
_entity_poly.type
_entity_poly.pdbx_seq_one_letter_code
_entity_poly.pdbx_strand_id
1 'polypeptide(L)'
;MGRQDLLIEHTQKLQKKDPEKTSLDALIDLCGIHWHPEEVEAGNEPDSSNVKWVSSSAKKGWLVPIPVGYKGIVPEFAVSDVADIRAPQYPTHFVESVYSIGEWRFINSQIEFDQMFWRYQTDFENQLFLVGATHKVKKTY
;
A
#
# COMPACT_ATOMS: atom_id res chain seq x y z
N MET A 1 2.19 -9.58 6.75
CA MET A 1 2.14 -8.55 7.82
C MET A 1 1.83 -7.20 7.19
N GLY A 2 1.03 -6.34 7.82
CA GLY A 2 0.78 -4.99 7.30
C GLY A 2 2.03 -4.10 7.42
N ARG A 3 2.42 -3.42 6.35
CA ARG A 3 3.60 -2.55 6.27
C ARG A 3 3.26 -1.16 5.74
N GLN A 4 2.20 -0.58 6.30
CA GLN A 4 1.78 0.80 5.98
C GLN A 4 2.88 1.82 6.28
N ASP A 5 3.74 1.53 7.26
CA ASP A 5 4.95 2.31 7.58
C ASP A 5 5.85 2.50 6.35
N LEU A 6 6.12 1.42 5.59
CA LEU A 6 6.95 1.49 4.39
C LEU A 6 6.31 2.34 3.30
N LEU A 7 4.99 2.22 3.13
CA LEU A 7 4.27 3.02 2.15
C LEU A 7 4.38 4.51 2.48
N ILE A 8 4.14 4.89 3.74
CA ILE A 8 4.26 6.29 4.20
C ILE A 8 5.69 6.81 4.01
N GLU A 9 6.70 6.04 4.43
CA GLU A 9 8.10 6.41 4.27
C GLU A 9 8.47 6.61 2.79
N HIS A 10 7.98 5.72 1.92
CA HIS A 10 8.27 5.79 0.49
C HIS A 10 7.57 6.97 -0.19
N THR A 11 6.30 7.23 0.15
CA THR A 11 5.57 8.43 -0.31
C THR A 11 6.35 9.69 0.04
N GLN A 12 6.82 9.83 1.28
CA GLN A 12 7.62 10.98 1.71
C GLN A 12 8.94 11.10 0.92
N LYS A 13 9.59 9.98 0.59
CA LYS A 13 10.81 9.98 -0.24
C LYS A 13 10.54 10.46 -1.67
N LEU A 14 9.42 10.04 -2.26
CA LEU A 14 9.02 10.48 -3.60
C LEU A 14 8.64 11.96 -3.59
N GLN A 15 7.88 12.40 -2.59
CA GLN A 15 7.45 13.80 -2.44
C GLN A 15 8.61 14.78 -2.24
N LYS A 16 9.73 14.33 -1.66
CA LYS A 16 10.97 15.14 -1.60
C LYS A 16 11.56 15.45 -2.97
N LYS A 17 11.31 14.60 -3.98
CA LYS A 17 11.79 14.80 -5.36
C LYS A 17 10.73 15.52 -6.20
N ASP A 18 9.47 15.17 -5.99
CA ASP A 18 8.32 15.70 -6.71
C ASP A 18 7.11 15.79 -5.77
N PRO A 19 6.77 17.00 -5.27
CA PRO A 19 5.70 17.20 -4.28
C PRO A 19 4.32 16.71 -4.72
N GLU A 20 4.05 16.59 -6.02
CA GLU A 20 2.76 16.14 -6.56
C GLU A 20 2.56 14.62 -6.46
N LYS A 21 3.61 13.87 -6.08
CA LYS A 21 3.53 12.41 -5.93
C LYS A 21 2.57 12.01 -4.82
N THR A 22 1.70 11.06 -5.15
CA THR A 22 0.68 10.54 -4.26
C THR A 22 1.11 9.24 -3.60
N SER A 23 0.37 8.81 -2.57
CA SER A 23 0.55 7.47 -1.98
C SER A 23 0.24 6.34 -2.96
N LEU A 24 -0.57 6.58 -4.00
CA LEU A 24 -0.82 5.60 -5.05
C LEU A 24 0.41 5.42 -5.94
N ASP A 25 1.11 6.51 -6.29
CA ASP A 25 2.38 6.43 -7.02
C ASP A 25 3.42 5.64 -6.23
N ALA A 26 3.51 5.90 -4.92
CA ALA A 26 4.40 5.17 -4.03
C ALA A 26 4.04 3.68 -3.94
N LEU A 27 2.75 3.35 -3.90
CA LEU A 27 2.27 1.98 -3.90
C LEU A 27 2.70 1.24 -5.19
N ILE A 28 2.54 1.88 -6.35
CA ILE A 28 2.91 1.31 -7.64
C ILE A 28 4.43 1.13 -7.73
N ASP A 29 5.22 2.12 -7.32
CA ASP A 29 6.69 2.06 -7.34
C ASP A 29 7.24 0.96 -6.41
N LEU A 30 6.66 0.81 -5.21
CA LEU A 30 6.98 -0.31 -4.31
C LEU A 30 6.59 -1.68 -4.89
N CYS A 31 5.62 -1.73 -5.79
CA CYS A 31 5.19 -2.98 -6.44
C CYS A 31 5.89 -3.23 -7.78
N GLY A 32 6.59 -2.25 -8.33
CA GLY A 32 7.19 -2.29 -9.65
C GLY A 32 8.61 -2.86 -9.70
N ILE A 33 8.97 -3.33 -10.89
CA ILE A 33 10.36 -3.44 -11.35
C ILE A 33 10.46 -2.48 -12.53
N HIS A 34 11.32 -1.48 -12.40
CA HIS A 34 11.48 -0.42 -13.40
C HIS A 34 12.71 -0.72 -14.24
N TRP A 35 12.54 -0.74 -15.56
CA TRP A 35 13.64 -0.91 -16.50
C TRP A 35 14.06 0.46 -17.03
N HIS A 36 15.36 0.73 -17.01
CA HIS A 36 15.92 1.96 -17.56
C HIS A 36 17.17 1.67 -18.40
N PRO A 37 17.40 2.45 -19.46
CA PRO A 37 18.62 2.35 -20.26
C PRO A 37 19.80 2.97 -19.50
N GLU A 38 20.95 2.32 -19.58
CA GLU A 38 22.26 2.85 -19.19
C GLU A 38 23.18 2.85 -20.42
N GLU A 39 23.85 3.98 -20.65
CA GLU A 39 24.89 4.08 -21.67
C GLU A 39 26.14 3.34 -21.20
N VAL A 40 26.66 2.45 -22.04
CA VAL A 40 27.95 1.77 -21.81
C VAL A 40 28.99 2.34 -22.76
N GLU A 41 30.25 2.43 -22.29
CA GLU A 41 31.34 2.90 -23.13
C GLU A 41 31.45 2.05 -24.39
N ALA A 42 31.56 2.72 -25.54
CA ALA A 42 31.67 2.05 -26.81
C ALA A 42 32.98 1.27 -26.90
N GLY A 43 32.87 -0.05 -27.06
CA GLY A 43 33.97 -0.81 -27.66
C GLY A 43 34.26 -0.25 -29.06
N ASN A 44 35.47 -0.45 -29.56
CA ASN A 44 35.99 0.09 -30.84
C ASN A 44 35.21 -0.36 -32.12
N GLU A 45 33.97 -0.82 -32.02
CA GLU A 45 33.14 -1.26 -33.14
C GLU A 45 32.17 -0.15 -33.59
N PRO A 46 32.15 0.21 -34.89
CA PRO A 46 31.47 1.42 -35.37
C PRO A 46 29.93 1.41 -35.34
N ASP A 47 29.28 0.31 -34.97
CA ASP A 47 27.85 0.10 -35.24
C ASP A 47 27.05 -0.56 -34.09
N SER A 48 27.58 -0.55 -32.87
CA SER A 48 26.84 -1.02 -31.69
C SER A 48 26.20 0.16 -30.96
N SER A 49 24.86 0.24 -30.96
CA SER A 49 24.17 1.10 -30.00
C SER A 49 24.44 0.54 -28.60
N ASN A 50 25.39 1.14 -27.87
CA ASN A 50 25.83 0.67 -26.55
C ASN A 50 24.84 1.07 -25.44
N VAL A 51 23.61 0.56 -25.54
CA VAL A 51 22.57 0.72 -24.52
C VAL A 51 22.39 -0.60 -23.80
N LYS A 52 22.65 -0.61 -22.50
CA LYS A 52 22.35 -1.72 -21.61
C LYS A 52 21.06 -1.42 -20.86
N TRP A 53 20.08 -2.30 -20.93
CA TRP A 53 18.89 -2.22 -20.09
C TRP A 53 19.21 -2.81 -18.71
N VAL A 54 18.96 -2.02 -17.67
CA VAL A 54 19.08 -2.45 -16.29
C VAL A 54 17.75 -2.28 -15.57
N SER A 55 17.54 -3.05 -14.51
CA SER A 55 16.33 -2.99 -13.71
C SER A 55 16.61 -2.46 -12.31
N SER A 56 15.73 -1.62 -11.78
CA SER A 56 15.72 -1.20 -10.38
C SER A 56 14.36 -1.45 -9.73
N SER A 57 14.36 -1.65 -8.41
CA SER A 57 13.14 -1.80 -7.62
C SER A 57 13.36 -1.26 -6.21
N ALA A 58 12.36 -0.55 -5.68
CA ALA A 58 12.36 -0.10 -4.29
C ALA A 58 12.06 -1.23 -3.29
N LYS A 59 11.69 -2.43 -3.78
CA LYS A 59 11.33 -3.59 -2.94
C LYS A 59 12.48 -4.06 -2.08
N LYS A 60 12.25 -4.07 -0.77
CA LYS A 60 13.08 -4.81 0.20
C LYS A 60 12.23 -5.92 0.80
N GLY A 61 12.53 -7.17 0.44
CA GLY A 61 11.70 -8.33 0.77
C GLY A 61 10.53 -8.52 -0.20
N TRP A 62 9.55 -9.35 0.19
CA TRP A 62 8.41 -9.68 -0.64
C TRP A 62 7.21 -8.77 -0.31
N LEU A 63 7.20 -7.59 -0.93
CA LEU A 63 6.12 -6.62 -0.80
C LEU A 63 5.01 -6.88 -1.82
N VAL A 64 3.76 -6.80 -1.37
CA VAL A 64 2.56 -6.96 -2.20
C VAL A 64 1.54 -5.86 -1.87
N PRO A 65 0.81 -5.34 -2.87
CA PRO A 65 -0.32 -4.48 -2.61
C PRO A 65 -1.47 -5.33 -2.07
N ILE A 66 -2.14 -4.84 -1.04
CA ILE A 66 -3.27 -5.52 -0.41
C ILE A 66 -4.41 -4.54 -0.12
N PRO A 67 -5.67 -4.95 -0.28
CA PRO A 67 -6.80 -4.19 0.26
C PRO A 67 -6.77 -4.27 1.79
N VAL A 68 -6.88 -3.13 2.45
CA VAL A 68 -6.88 -3.00 3.92
C VAL A 68 -8.21 -2.49 4.45
N GLY A 69 -9.26 -2.51 3.63
CA GLY A 69 -10.61 -2.15 4.01
C GLY A 69 -11.25 -1.19 3.02
N TYR A 70 -12.16 -0.37 3.54
CA TYR A 70 -13.04 0.45 2.73
C TYR A 70 -13.19 1.87 3.28
N LYS A 71 -13.46 2.82 2.38
CA LYS A 71 -13.76 4.22 2.69
C LYS A 71 -15.14 4.57 2.12
N GLY A 72 -16.00 5.17 2.95
CA GLY A 72 -17.26 5.73 2.50
C GLY A 72 -17.05 6.87 1.50
N ILE A 73 -17.74 6.80 0.36
CA ILE A 73 -17.65 7.81 -0.72
C ILE A 73 -18.79 8.83 -0.69
N VAL A 74 -19.83 8.54 0.11
CA VAL A 74 -21.03 9.35 0.31
C VAL A 74 -21.47 9.21 1.77
N PRO A 75 -22.34 10.10 2.28
CA PRO A 75 -22.95 9.93 3.60
C PRO A 75 -23.66 8.59 3.77
N GLU A 76 -23.79 8.14 5.02
CA GLU A 76 -24.56 6.94 5.38
C GLU A 76 -26.04 7.10 4.97
N PHE A 77 -26.62 6.01 4.46
CA PHE A 77 -28.05 5.90 4.20
C PHE A 77 -28.73 5.17 5.35
N ALA A 78 -29.86 5.70 5.82
CA ALA A 78 -30.62 5.08 6.88
C ALA A 78 -31.28 3.77 6.40
N VAL A 79 -31.81 3.02 7.36
CA VAL A 79 -32.59 1.81 7.08
C VAL A 79 -33.78 2.17 6.18
N SER A 80 -33.96 1.40 5.10
CA SER A 80 -35.01 1.57 4.07
C SER A 80 -34.78 2.67 3.03
N ASP A 81 -33.70 3.46 3.12
CA ASP A 81 -33.36 4.45 2.08
C ASP A 81 -32.86 3.81 0.78
N VAL A 82 -32.37 2.56 0.87
CA VAL A 82 -31.81 1.81 -0.26
C VAL A 82 -32.59 0.50 -0.44
N ALA A 83 -33.15 0.29 -1.63
CA ALA A 83 -33.83 -0.93 -2.01
C ALA A 83 -32.84 -2.08 -2.34
N ASP A 84 -33.34 -3.32 -2.35
CA ASP A 84 -32.62 -4.52 -2.82
C ASP A 84 -31.27 -4.82 -2.12
N ILE A 85 -31.10 -4.34 -0.89
CA ILE A 85 -29.89 -4.60 -0.10
C ILE A 85 -29.98 -5.93 0.66
N ARG A 86 -28.83 -6.59 0.82
CA ARG A 86 -28.71 -7.91 1.49
C ARG A 86 -29.19 -7.90 2.94
N ALA A 87 -29.04 -6.77 3.63
CA ALA A 87 -29.37 -6.64 5.04
C ALA A 87 -30.15 -5.34 5.30
N PRO A 88 -31.46 -5.32 4.98
CA PRO A 88 -32.27 -4.11 5.07
C PRO A 88 -32.44 -3.56 6.49
N GLN A 89 -32.09 -4.34 7.52
CA GLN A 89 -32.16 -3.94 8.92
C GLN A 89 -30.97 -3.09 9.41
N TYR A 90 -29.95 -2.84 8.58
CA TYR A 90 -28.79 -2.03 8.94
C TYR A 90 -28.62 -0.81 8.01
N PRO A 91 -28.03 0.29 8.50
CA PRO A 91 -27.62 1.40 7.64
C PRO A 91 -26.66 0.96 6.54
N THR A 92 -26.71 1.66 5.40
CA THR A 92 -25.94 1.32 4.21
C THR A 92 -24.87 2.37 3.93
N HIS A 93 -23.65 1.91 3.67
CA HIS A 93 -22.56 2.73 3.14
C HIS A 93 -22.19 2.27 1.74
N PHE A 94 -22.13 3.22 0.79
CA PHE A 94 -21.40 2.99 -0.45
C PHE A 94 -19.94 3.34 -0.22
N VAL A 95 -19.07 2.42 -0.61
CA VAL A 95 -17.65 2.48 -0.26
C VAL A 95 -16.76 2.16 -1.45
N GLU A 96 -15.51 2.64 -1.39
CA GLU A 96 -14.41 2.24 -2.26
C GLU A 96 -13.32 1.49 -1.48
N SER A 97 -12.47 0.76 -2.19
CA SER A 97 -11.39 -0.03 -1.58
C SER A 97 -10.20 0.85 -1.19
N VAL A 98 -9.69 0.65 0.03
CA VAL A 98 -8.45 1.28 0.50
C VAL A 98 -7.32 0.28 0.37
N TYR A 99 -6.21 0.70 -0.24
CA TYR A 99 -5.04 -0.15 -0.46
C TYR A 99 -3.86 0.26 0.42
N SER A 100 -3.05 -0.74 0.78
CA SER A 100 -1.77 -0.55 1.44
C SER A 100 -0.77 -1.63 0.99
N ILE A 101 0.39 -1.69 1.64
CA ILE A 101 1.41 -2.72 1.41
C ILE A 101 1.36 -3.77 2.52
N GLY A 102 1.39 -5.03 2.08
CA GLY A 102 1.69 -6.18 2.90
C GLY A 102 3.07 -6.72 2.59
N GLU A 103 3.69 -7.36 3.57
CA GLU A 103 4.93 -8.12 3.38
C GLU A 103 4.71 -9.59 3.71
N TRP A 104 5.06 -10.46 2.76
CA TRP A 104 5.19 -11.90 3.00
C TRP A 104 6.52 -12.16 3.69
N ARG A 105 6.44 -12.67 4.92
CA ARG A 105 7.62 -13.00 5.72
C ARG A 105 7.54 -14.45 6.15
N PHE A 106 8.67 -15.15 6.04
CA PHE A 106 8.81 -16.46 6.65
C PHE A 106 8.79 -16.32 8.17
N ILE A 107 8.09 -17.23 8.85
CA ILE A 107 7.98 -17.20 10.31
C ILE A 107 9.28 -17.74 10.90
N ASN A 108 10.05 -16.86 11.54
CA ASN A 108 11.22 -17.22 12.31
C ASN A 108 11.08 -16.72 13.76
N SER A 109 12.04 -17.06 14.62
CA SER A 109 11.98 -16.76 16.05
C SER A 109 12.08 -15.27 16.42
N GLN A 110 12.21 -14.37 15.44
CA GLN A 110 12.37 -12.92 15.63
C GLN A 110 11.09 -12.13 15.33
N ILE A 111 9.94 -12.81 15.17
CA ILE A 111 8.67 -12.16 14.87
C ILE A 111 7.88 -11.93 16.17
N GLU A 112 7.49 -10.67 16.39
CA GLU A 112 6.52 -10.29 17.41
C GLU A 112 5.12 -10.76 16.99
N PHE A 113 4.58 -11.77 17.66
CA PHE A 113 3.29 -12.38 17.32
C PHE A 113 2.12 -11.39 17.29
N ASP A 114 2.13 -10.37 18.15
CA ASP A 114 1.10 -9.32 18.17
C ASP A 114 0.97 -8.61 16.81
N GLN A 115 2.06 -8.52 16.03
CA GLN A 115 2.06 -7.88 14.71
C GLN A 115 1.53 -8.78 13.59
N MET A 116 1.28 -10.06 13.87
CA MET A 116 0.75 -11.00 12.89
C MET A 116 -0.78 -10.98 12.81
N PHE A 117 -1.45 -10.62 13.89
CA PHE A 117 -2.90 -10.68 13.96
C PHE A 117 -3.56 -9.43 13.38
N TRP A 118 -4.50 -9.67 12.47
CA TRP A 118 -5.31 -8.64 11.84
C TRP A 118 -6.57 -8.39 12.66
N ARG A 119 -6.92 -7.12 12.84
CA ARG A 119 -8.12 -6.71 13.58
C ARG A 119 -8.87 -5.67 12.78
N TYR A 120 -10.19 -5.71 12.86
CA TYR A 120 -11.04 -4.65 12.33
C TYR A 120 -10.82 -3.37 13.13
N GLN A 121 -10.74 -2.26 12.41
CA GLN A 121 -10.58 -0.91 12.93
C GLN A 121 -11.59 -0.03 12.20
N THR A 122 -12.64 0.36 12.90
CA THR A 122 -13.70 1.19 12.32
C THR A 122 -13.65 2.58 12.93
N ASP A 123 -13.63 3.57 12.06
CA ASP A 123 -13.78 4.98 12.39
C ASP A 123 -15.00 5.49 11.62
N PHE A 124 -16.14 5.55 12.32
CA PHE A 124 -17.42 5.96 11.73
C PHE A 124 -17.45 7.44 11.37
N GLU A 125 -16.74 8.31 12.10
CA GLU A 125 -16.69 9.75 11.82
C GLU A 125 -16.07 9.99 10.45
N ASN A 126 -14.99 9.26 10.15
CA ASN A 126 -14.34 9.29 8.86
C ASN A 126 -14.88 8.23 7.87
N GLN A 127 -15.91 7.45 8.21
CA GLN A 127 -16.41 6.35 7.39
C GLN A 127 -15.31 5.40 6.88
N LEU A 128 -14.35 5.08 7.74
CA LEU A 128 -13.24 4.17 7.48
C LEU A 128 -13.52 2.81 8.12
N PHE A 129 -13.59 1.78 7.30
CA PHE A 129 -13.84 0.39 7.71
C PHE A 129 -12.60 -0.43 7.38
N LEU A 130 -11.60 -0.37 8.25
CA LEU A 130 -10.27 -0.89 7.99
C LEU A 130 -10.02 -2.23 8.66
N VAL A 131 -8.99 -2.92 8.18
CA VAL A 131 -8.42 -4.10 8.80
C VAL A 131 -6.91 -3.99 8.74
N GLY A 132 -6.25 -4.21 9.87
CA GLY A 132 -4.80 -4.03 9.96
C GLY A 132 -4.17 -4.77 11.12
N ALA A 133 -2.86 -4.95 11.02
CA ALA A 133 -2.04 -5.47 12.12
C ALA A 133 -1.79 -4.35 13.15
N THR A 134 -2.06 -4.65 14.42
CA THR A 134 -1.91 -3.65 15.49
C THR A 134 -0.44 -3.41 15.79
N HIS A 135 0.07 -2.22 15.49
CA HIS A 135 1.39 -1.80 15.95
C HIS A 135 1.21 -1.10 17.29
N LYS A 136 1.60 -1.75 18.39
CA LYS A 136 1.79 -1.03 19.65
C LYS A 136 2.99 -0.11 19.47
N VAL A 137 2.74 1.20 19.37
CA VAL A 137 3.78 2.20 19.63
C VAL A 137 4.23 1.96 21.07
N LYS A 138 5.48 1.53 21.27
CA LYS A 138 6.06 1.48 22.62
C LYS A 138 5.97 2.90 23.19
N LYS A 139 5.09 3.12 24.17
CA LYS A 139 5.14 4.32 25.00
C LYS A 139 6.41 4.20 25.84
N THR A 140 7.42 4.98 25.49
CA THR A 140 8.56 5.22 26.37
C THR A 140 8.04 6.04 27.54
N TYR A 141 8.08 5.47 28.75
CA TYR A 141 7.88 6.19 30.00
C TYR A 141 9.19 6.83 30.44
#